data_AF-A0A060CJF2-F1
#
_entry.id   AF-A0A060CJF2-F1
#
_cell.length_a   1.000
_cell.length_b   1.000
_cell.length_c   1.000
_cell.angle_alpha   90.00
_cell.angle_beta   90.00
_cell.angle_gamma   90.00
#
_symmetry.space_group_name_H-M   'P 1'
#
loop_
_entity.id
_entity.type
_entity.pdbx_description
1 polymer ?
#
loop_
_entity_poly.entity_id
_entity_poly.type
_entity_poly.pdbx_seq_one_letter_code
_entity_poly.pdbx_strand_id
1 'polypeptide(L)' 'MPRFDLSLPDLQTYRPEITEPADFDAFWADTIAQARAAGGDVTVERVDSPLTQIDVFDVTFPGFAADPVKAWL' A
#
# COMPACT_ATOMS: atom_id res chain seq x y z
N MET A 1 0.10 -24.67 -18.13
CA MET A 1 0.97 -23.50 -18.40
C MET A 1 2.40 -23.92 -18.14
N PRO A 2 3.32 -23.90 -19.12
CA PRO A 2 4.74 -24.11 -18.83
C PRO A 2 5.26 -22.97 -17.95
N ARG A 3 6.29 -23.23 -17.13
CA ARG A 3 6.98 -22.18 -16.38
C ARG A 3 7.65 -21.22 -17.36
N PHE A 4 7.33 -19.94 -17.24
CA PHE A 4 7.98 -18.85 -17.95
C PHE A 4 8.62 -17.94 -16.91
N ASP A 5 9.93 -18.04 -16.74
CA ASP A 5 10.80 -17.13 -16.01
C ASP A 5 12.26 -17.64 -16.17
N LEU A 6 13.21 -16.92 -15.58
CA LEU A 6 14.54 -17.43 -15.28
C LEU A 6 14.47 -18.72 -14.44
N SER A 7 15.53 -19.54 -14.51
CA SER A 7 15.62 -20.72 -13.65
C SER A 7 15.75 -20.30 -12.18
N LEU A 8 15.41 -21.19 -11.24
CA LEU A 8 15.55 -20.89 -9.80
C LEU A 8 16.98 -20.43 -9.42
N PRO A 9 18.06 -21.09 -9.88
CA PRO A 9 19.43 -20.59 -9.64
C PRO A 9 19.68 -19.18 -10.20
N ASP A 10 19.13 -18.87 -11.37
CA ASP A 10 19.30 -17.57 -12.01
C ASP A 10 18.51 -16.48 -11.24
N LEU A 11 17.29 -16.77 -10.80
CA LEU A 11 16.48 -15.85 -9.98
C LEU A 11 17.15 -15.52 -8.63
N GLN A 12 17.82 -16.50 -8.01
CA GLN A 12 18.52 -16.29 -6.74
C GLN A 12 19.68 -15.30 -6.86
N THR A 13 20.27 -15.19 -8.05
CA THR A 13 21.42 -14.33 -8.32
C THR A 13 21.06 -13.08 -9.13
N TYR A 14 19.81 -12.99 -9.61
CA TYR A 14 19.33 -11.87 -10.41
C TYR A 14 19.39 -10.56 -9.63
N ARG A 15 20.25 -9.65 -10.07
CA ARG A 15 20.40 -8.28 -9.57
C ARG A 15 20.58 -7.34 -10.74
N PRO A 16 19.48 -6.79 -11.30
CA PRO A 16 19.58 -5.84 -12.39
C PRO A 16 20.24 -4.55 -11.91
N GLU A 17 20.88 -3.84 -12.83
CA GLU A 17 21.26 -2.45 -12.60
C GLU A 17 20.00 -1.60 -12.50
N ILE A 18 19.89 -0.82 -11.43
CA ILE A 18 18.73 0.05 -11.19
C ILE A 18 19.09 1.46 -11.63
N THR A 19 18.34 1.98 -12.61
CA THR A 19 18.42 3.39 -13.00
C THR A 19 17.50 4.21 -12.08
N GLU A 20 18.07 4.72 -11.00
CA GLU A 20 17.36 5.59 -10.07
C GLU A 20 17.35 7.05 -10.59
N PRO A 21 16.17 7.69 -10.67
CA PRO A 21 16.09 9.12 -10.97
C PRO A 21 16.84 9.96 -9.93
N ALA A 22 17.44 11.07 -10.36
CA ALA A 22 18.24 11.93 -9.48
C ALA A 22 17.43 12.57 -8.33
N ASP A 23 16.11 12.65 -8.47
CA ASP A 23 15.17 13.24 -7.53
C ASP A 23 14.33 12.20 -6.78
N PHE A 24 14.63 10.91 -6.88
CA PHE A 24 13.79 9.83 -6.34
C PHE A 24 13.44 10.03 -4.85
N ASP A 25 14.44 10.31 -4.02
CA ASP A 25 14.24 10.55 -2.59
C ASP A 25 13.38 11.79 -2.31
N ALA A 26 13.66 12.88 -3.03
CA ALA A 26 12.94 14.14 -2.87
C ALA A 26 11.47 13.99 -3.30
N PHE A 27 11.24 13.34 -4.44
CA PHE A 27 9.90 13.03 -4.95
C PHE A 27 9.07 12.29 -3.91
N TRP A 28 9.62 11.24 -3.28
CA TRP A 28 8.90 10.46 -2.28
C TRP A 28 8.71 11.22 -0.96
N ALA A 29 9.72 11.97 -0.51
CA ALA A 29 9.59 12.81 0.68
C ALA A 29 8.46 13.84 0.51
N ASP A 30 8.44 14.52 -0.64
CA ASP A 30 7.43 15.53 -0.96
C ASP A 30 6.04 14.90 -1.13
N THR A 31 5.93 13.78 -1.83
CA THR A 31 4.66 13.06 -2.03
C THR A 31 4.03 12.66 -0.70
N ILE A 32 4.83 12.12 0.23
CA ILE A 32 4.35 11.72 1.56
C ILE A 32 4.00 12.95 2.41
N ALA A 33 4.79 14.01 2.34
CA ALA A 33 4.50 15.26 3.05
C ALA A 33 3.19 15.88 2.57
N GLN A 34 2.94 15.92 1.26
CA GLN A 34 1.71 16.40 0.66
C GLN A 34 0.50 15.56 1.08
N ALA A 35 0.61 14.22 1.05
CA ALA A 35 -0.47 13.34 1.49
C ALA A 35 -0.82 13.57 2.97
N ARG A 36 0.17 13.76 3.84
CA ARG A 36 -0.06 14.10 5.27
C ARG A 36 -0.70 15.47 5.44
N ALA A 37 -0.29 16.45 4.63
CA ALA A 37 -0.82 17.81 4.69
C ALA A 37 -2.26 17.92 4.18
N ALA A 38 -2.68 17.04 3.26
CA ALA A 38 -4.06 16.99 2.76
C ALA A 38 -5.09 16.67 3.87
N GLY A 39 -4.65 16.01 4.95
CA GLY A 39 -5.49 15.72 6.10
C GLY A 39 -6.53 14.65 5.82
N GLY A 40 -7.68 14.76 6.50
CA GLY A 40 -8.77 13.79 6.45
C GLY A 40 -8.91 13.00 7.74
N ASP A 41 -10.10 12.47 7.96
CA ASP A 41 -10.46 11.74 9.17
C ASP A 41 -10.43 10.23 8.93
N VAL A 42 -10.05 9.49 9.96
CA VAL A 42 -10.21 8.04 9.99
C VAL A 42 -11.56 7.71 10.59
N THR A 43 -12.41 7.00 9.85
CA THR A 43 -13.66 6.44 10.36
C THR A 43 -13.49 4.93 10.57
N VAL A 44 -13.97 4.45 11.70
CA VAL A 44 -13.93 3.03 12.08
C VAL A 44 -15.31 2.68 12.61
N GLU A 45 -16.04 1.89 11.83
CA GLU A 45 -17.42 1.50 12.14
C GLU A 45 -17.50 -0.01 12.32
N ARG A 46 -17.92 -0.47 13.50
CA ARG A 46 -18.18 -1.89 13.72
C ARG A 46 -19.37 -2.30 12.84
N VAL A 47 -19.22 -3.38 12.09
CA VAL A 47 -20.30 -3.95 11.28
C VAL A 47 -20.80 -5.25 11.90
N ASP A 48 -22.09 -5.52 11.70
CA ASP A 48 -22.67 -6.81 12.05
C ASP A 48 -22.14 -7.89 11.09
N SER A 49 -21.56 -8.94 11.66
CA SER A 49 -20.92 -10.03 10.94
C SER A 49 -21.34 -11.37 11.53
N PRO A 50 -21.49 -12.43 10.71
CA PRO A 50 -21.74 -13.78 11.22
C PRO A 50 -20.52 -14.40 11.91
N LEU A 51 -19.35 -13.75 11.86
CA LEU A 51 -18.14 -14.21 12.53
C LEU A 51 -18.28 -14.00 14.04
N THR A 52 -18.14 -15.07 14.81
CA THR A 52 -18.43 -15.07 16.25
C THR A 52 -17.19 -14.92 17.13
N GLN A 53 -15.99 -15.07 16.55
CA GLN A 53 -14.73 -15.03 17.30
C GLN A 53 -13.95 -13.73 17.09
N ILE A 54 -14.36 -12.89 16.14
CA ILE A 54 -13.72 -11.62 15.84
C ILE A 54 -14.77 -10.54 15.67
N ASP A 55 -14.40 -9.32 16.05
CA ASP A 55 -15.13 -8.13 15.65
C ASP A 55 -14.68 -7.73 14.24
N VAL A 56 -15.60 -7.17 13.45
CA VAL A 56 -15.31 -6.71 12.09
C VAL A 56 -15.65 -5.23 12.00
N PHE A 57 -14.73 -4.46 11.43
CA PHE A 57 -14.89 -3.02 11.26
C PHE A 57 -14.74 -2.63 9.79
N ASP A 58 -15.69 -1.82 9.32
CA ASP A 58 -15.52 -1.06 8.08
C ASP A 58 -14.71 0.20 8.39
N VAL A 59 -13.55 0.33 7.77
CA VAL A 59 -12.62 1.44 7.99
C VAL A 59 -12.52 2.29 6.73
N THR A 60 -12.60 3.61 6.89
CA THR A 60 -12.23 4.58 5.85
C THR A 60 -11.13 5.47 6.37
N PHE A 61 -10.05 5.65 5.61
CA PHE A 61 -8.94 6.53 5.98
C PHE A 61 -8.42 7.31 4.78
N PRO A 62 -7.80 8.48 4.96
CA PRO A 62 -7.30 9.30 3.87
C PRO A 62 -6.04 8.68 3.24
N GLY A 63 -6.06 8.55 1.91
CA GLY A 63 -4.94 8.13 1.08
C GLY A 63 -4.18 9.32 0.48
N PHE A 64 -3.67 9.16 -0.74
CA PHE A 64 -3.05 10.26 -1.48
C PHE A 64 -4.06 11.40 -1.71
N ALA A 65 -3.65 12.65 -1.49
CA ALA A 65 -4.52 13.82 -1.61
C ALA A 65 -5.84 13.75 -0.80
N ALA A 66 -5.85 13.01 0.31
CA ALA A 66 -7.03 12.72 1.13
C ALA A 66 -8.14 11.90 0.45
N ASP A 67 -7.83 11.19 -0.65
CA ASP A 67 -8.77 10.26 -1.28
C ASP A 67 -9.20 9.18 -0.28
N PRO A 68 -10.50 8.90 -0.12
CA PRO A 68 -10.97 7.92 0.86
C PRO A 68 -10.63 6.49 0.45
N VAL A 69 -9.90 5.79 1.32
CA VAL A 69 -9.51 4.38 1.14
C VAL A 69 -10.31 3.48 2.09
N LYS A 70 -10.90 2.40 1.56
CA LYS A 70 -11.69 1.42 2.33
C LYS A 70 -10.85 0.22 2.78
N ALA A 71 -11.12 -0.28 3.98
CA ALA A 71 -10.49 -1.48 4.54
C ALA A 71 -11.42 -2.23 5.49
N TRP A 72 -11.10 -3.51 5.73
CA TRP A 72 -11.66 -4.31 6.82
C TRP A 72 -10.61 -4.45 7.93
N LEU A 73 -11.01 -4.20 9.16
CA LEU A 73 -10.19 -4.37 10.37
C LEU A 73 -10.84 -5.39 11.31
#